data_AF-A0A9D4V9R5-F1
#
_entry.id   AF-A0A9D4V9R5-F1
#
_cell.length_a   1.000
_cell.length_b   1.000
_cell.length_c   1.000
_cell.angle_alpha   90.00
_cell.angle_beta   90.00
_cell.angle_gamma   90.00
#
_symmetry.space_group_name_H-M   'P 1'
#
loop_
_entity.id
_entity.type
_entity.pdbx_description
1 polymer ?
#
loop_
_entity_poly.entity_id
_entity_poly.type
_entity_poly.pdbx_seq_one_letter_code
_entity_poly.pdbx_strand_id
1 'polypeptide(L)'
;MLVLLQQSYCSDGEHHRKGRKIVVGGEEHWRFGYNYSAWAMEAGPFYVGDSLVFMYKPSMFNGITVNHNVYLLHSWKAFKQCSFVKSIMLANTTQGDPGFEYTLTQRKKPLYFACTIAEGIHCNEGLMKFCVQPR
;
A
#
# COMPACT_ATOMS: atom_id res chain seq x y z
N MET A 1 -61.69 -14.13 -10.63
CA MET A 1 -60.50 -14.81 -10.10
C MET A 1 -59.44 -13.76 -9.82
N LEU A 2 -58.96 -13.77 -8.58
CA LEU A 2 -57.72 -13.24 -8.00
C LEU A 2 -57.02 -11.98 -8.56
N VAL A 3 -56.92 -11.00 -7.65
CA VAL A 3 -55.90 -9.95 -7.50
C VAL A 3 -54.53 -10.58 -7.32
N LEU A 4 -53.46 -10.05 -7.92
CA LEU A 4 -52.13 -10.05 -7.29
C LEU A 4 -51.33 -8.81 -7.71
N LEU A 5 -51.02 -8.00 -6.69
CA LEU A 5 -50.11 -6.88 -6.67
C LEU A 5 -48.71 -7.33 -7.10
N GLN A 6 -48.11 -6.70 -8.11
CA GLN A 6 -46.67 -6.80 -8.27
C GLN A 6 -46.04 -5.73 -7.37
N GLN A 7 -45.67 -6.20 -6.18
CA GLN A 7 -44.94 -5.43 -5.18
C GLN A 7 -43.67 -4.89 -5.82
N SER A 8 -43.44 -3.59 -5.63
CA SER A 8 -42.16 -2.94 -5.77
C SER A 8 -41.12 -3.73 -4.97
N TYR A 9 -40.25 -4.47 -5.66
CA TYR A 9 -39.00 -4.93 -5.06
C TYR A 9 -38.15 -3.69 -4.80
N CYS A 10 -38.04 -3.29 -3.53
CA CYS A 10 -36.86 -2.56 -3.10
C CYS A 10 -35.69 -3.54 -3.21
N SER A 11 -34.99 -3.53 -4.34
CA SER A 11 -33.67 -4.14 -4.38
C SER A 11 -32.78 -3.28 -3.49
N ASP A 12 -32.52 -3.78 -2.28
CA ASP A 12 -31.43 -3.32 -1.43
C ASP A 12 -30.14 -3.45 -2.24
N GLY A 13 -29.77 -2.37 -2.91
CA GLY A 13 -28.46 -2.20 -3.49
C GLY A 13 -27.47 -2.12 -2.36
N GLU A 14 -27.04 -3.28 -1.85
CA GLU A 14 -25.73 -3.41 -1.22
C GLU A 14 -24.68 -3.17 -2.30
N HIS A 15 -24.54 -1.91 -2.71
CA HIS A 15 -23.27 -1.40 -3.19
C HIS A 15 -22.31 -1.48 -2.00
N HIS A 16 -21.76 -2.67 -1.77
CA HIS A 16 -20.49 -2.81 -1.09
C HIS A 16 -19.55 -1.88 -1.86
N ARG A 17 -19.32 -0.67 -1.34
CA ARG A 17 -18.45 0.31 -1.98
C ARG A 17 -17.10 -0.35 -2.15
N LYS A 18 -16.82 -0.82 -3.35
CA LYS A 18 -15.53 -1.41 -3.69
C LYS A 18 -14.47 -0.40 -3.30
N GLY A 19 -13.56 -0.81 -2.41
CA GLY A 19 -12.51 0.09 -1.93
C GLY A 19 -11.67 0.62 -3.08
N ARG A 20 -11.08 1.80 -2.88
CA ARG A 20 -10.28 2.48 -3.90
C ARG A 20 -9.00 1.70 -4.14
N LYS A 21 -8.54 1.67 -5.40
CA LYS A 21 -7.15 1.34 -5.70
C LYS A 21 -6.33 2.62 -5.67
N ILE A 22 -5.32 2.66 -4.81
CA ILE A 22 -4.51 3.84 -4.55
C ILE A 22 -3.07 3.49 -4.91
N VAL A 23 -2.56 4.10 -5.98
CA VAL A 23 -1.16 3.93 -6.39
C VAL A 23 -0.25 4.63 -5.38
N VAL A 24 0.64 3.85 -4.77
CA VAL A 24 1.60 4.35 -3.78
C VAL A 24 2.56 5.33 -4.47
N GLY A 25 2.58 6.57 -4.01
CA GLY A 25 3.37 7.66 -4.60
C GLY A 25 2.71 8.36 -5.80
N GLY A 26 1.53 7.93 -6.26
CA GLY A 26 0.92 8.50 -7.47
C GLY A 26 1.81 8.29 -8.69
N GLU A 27 2.07 9.36 -9.45
CA GLU A 27 2.95 9.32 -10.64
C GLU A 27 4.42 9.00 -10.32
N GLU A 28 4.84 9.27 -9.07
CA GLU A 28 6.20 9.01 -8.60
C GLU A 28 6.43 7.52 -8.28
N HIS A 29 5.35 6.75 -8.17
CA HIS A 29 5.36 5.32 -7.86
C HIS A 29 6.18 4.98 -6.60
N TRP A 30 6.69 3.75 -6.47
CA TRP A 30 7.55 3.30 -5.37
C TRP A 30 9.04 3.37 -5.76
N ARG A 31 9.73 4.46 -5.39
CA ARG A 31 11.11 4.80 -5.77
C ARG A 31 11.89 5.44 -4.64
N PHE A 32 13.20 5.47 -4.80
CA PHE A 32 14.13 6.13 -3.88
C PHE A 32 13.95 7.67 -3.88
N GLY A 33 14.02 8.27 -2.69
CA GLY A 33 14.10 9.72 -2.50
C GLY A 33 12.77 10.47 -2.56
N TYR A 34 11.63 9.78 -2.59
CA TYR A 34 10.31 10.41 -2.57
C TYR A 34 9.70 10.45 -1.16
N ASN A 35 9.02 11.55 -0.81
CA ASN A 35 8.46 11.72 0.54
C ASN A 35 7.09 11.05 0.68
N TYR A 36 7.10 9.74 0.98
CA TYR A 36 5.86 8.97 1.15
C TYR A 36 5.05 9.35 2.38
N SER A 37 5.63 10.03 3.38
CA SER A 37 4.88 10.50 4.54
C SER A 37 3.99 11.69 4.15
N ALA A 38 4.51 12.64 3.36
CA ALA A 38 3.70 13.72 2.78
C ALA A 38 2.60 13.16 1.88
N TRP A 39 2.97 12.28 0.94
CA TRP A 39 2.00 11.63 0.06
C TRP A 39 0.90 10.88 0.83
N ALA A 40 1.23 10.13 1.89
CA ALA A 40 0.22 9.40 2.64
C ALA A 40 -0.77 10.32 3.36
N MET A 41 -0.33 11.51 3.80
CA MET A 41 -1.23 12.51 4.38
C MET A 41 -2.18 13.09 3.34
N GLU A 42 -1.71 13.32 2.12
CA GLU A 42 -2.50 13.88 1.02
C GLU A 42 -3.46 12.86 0.38
N ALA A 43 -3.02 11.61 0.21
CA ALA A 43 -3.81 10.54 -0.38
C ALA A 43 -4.89 9.99 0.57
N GLY A 44 -4.72 10.22 1.88
CA GLY A 44 -5.69 9.87 2.91
C GLY A 44 -6.98 10.69 2.83
N PRO A 45 -7.99 10.36 3.65
CA PRO A 45 -8.03 9.25 4.59
C PRO A 45 -8.08 7.89 3.89
N PHE A 46 -7.54 6.85 4.53
CA PHE A 46 -7.61 5.45 4.06
C PHE A 46 -8.72 4.70 4.80
N TYR A 47 -9.38 3.78 4.12
CA TYR A 47 -10.48 2.98 4.67
C TYR A 47 -10.22 1.48 4.54
N VAL A 48 -10.85 0.70 5.43
CA VAL A 48 -10.91 -0.75 5.22
C VAL A 48 -11.55 -1.05 3.85
N GLY A 49 -10.91 -1.92 3.07
CA GLY A 49 -11.30 -2.27 1.71
C GLY A 49 -10.49 -1.55 0.63
N ASP A 50 -9.86 -0.40 0.92
CA ASP A 50 -8.93 0.24 -0.02
C ASP A 50 -7.72 -0.68 -0.28
N SER A 51 -7.19 -0.65 -1.49
CA SER A 51 -5.98 -1.37 -1.91
C SER A 51 -4.85 -0.40 -2.21
N LEU A 52 -3.69 -0.62 -1.60
CA LEU A 52 -2.45 0.08 -1.95
C LEU A 52 -1.77 -0.67 -3.10
N VAL A 53 -1.50 0.02 -4.20
CA VAL A 53 -0.86 -0.54 -5.39
C VAL A 53 0.60 -0.06 -5.44
N PHE A 54 1.53 -0.98 -5.21
CA PHE A 54 2.96 -0.72 -5.26
C PHE A 54 3.47 -1.00 -6.66
N MET A 55 3.78 0.06 -7.40
CA MET A 55 4.37 -0.01 -8.72
C MET A 55 5.85 0.32 -8.62
N TYR A 56 6.72 -0.56 -9.14
CA TYR A 56 8.16 -0.33 -9.19
C TYR A 56 8.81 -1.20 -10.26
N LYS A 57 9.75 -0.62 -10.99
CA LYS A 57 10.62 -1.33 -11.92
C LYS A 57 12.07 -1.21 -11.47
N PRO A 58 12.94 -2.17 -11.82
CA PRO A 58 14.37 -1.99 -11.69
C PRO A 58 14.81 -0.71 -12.40
N SER A 59 15.68 0.07 -11.76
CA SER A 59 16.30 1.27 -12.35
C SER A 59 17.81 1.12 -12.39
N MET A 60 18.50 1.97 -13.16
CA MET A 60 19.96 1.97 -13.25
C MET A 60 20.53 3.21 -12.57
N PHE A 61 21.47 3.01 -11.65
CA PHE A 61 22.22 4.09 -11.01
C PHE A 61 23.70 3.75 -11.05
N ASN A 62 24.50 4.59 -11.73
CA ASN A 62 25.95 4.39 -11.91
C ASN A 62 26.34 2.97 -12.39
N GLY A 63 25.55 2.40 -13.31
CA GLY A 63 25.82 1.04 -13.83
C GLY A 63 25.34 -0.11 -12.94
N ILE A 64 24.70 0.19 -11.80
CA ILE A 64 24.15 -0.80 -10.88
C ILE A 64 22.63 -0.83 -11.00
N THR A 65 22.08 -2.04 -11.13
CA THR A 65 20.63 -2.25 -11.09
C THR A 65 20.10 -2.05 -9.67
N VAL A 66 19.26 -1.05 -9.49
CA VAL A 66 18.57 -0.73 -8.25
C VAL A 66 17.16 -1.34 -8.29
N ASN A 67 16.92 -2.30 -7.42
CA ASN A 67 15.62 -2.97 -7.27
C ASN A 67 14.85 -2.42 -6.07
N HIS A 68 13.56 -2.74 -5.99
CA HIS A 68 12.69 -2.39 -4.87
C HIS A 68 11.90 -3.61 -4.41
N ASN A 69 11.47 -3.59 -3.16
CA ASN A 69 10.59 -4.60 -2.57
C ASN A 69 9.66 -3.91 -1.57
N VAL A 70 8.70 -4.66 -1.04
CA VAL A 70 7.72 -4.14 -0.09
C VAL A 70 7.65 -5.07 1.11
N TYR A 71 7.91 -4.51 2.29
CA TYR A 71 7.81 -5.21 3.56
C TYR A 71 6.84 -4.51 4.50
N LEU A 72 6.15 -5.31 5.31
CA LEU A 72 5.34 -4.85 6.42
C LEU A 72 6.11 -5.02 7.72
N LEU A 73 6.33 -3.92 8.43
CA LEU A 73 7.04 -3.89 9.69
C LEU A 73 6.06 -4.04 10.85
N HIS A 74 6.47 -4.82 11.85
CA HIS A 74 5.61 -5.23 12.95
C HIS A 74 5.32 -4.14 14.01
N SER A 75 6.06 -3.03 14.02
CA SER A 75 5.92 -1.98 15.04
C SER A 75 6.45 -0.62 14.61
N TRP A 76 5.99 0.43 15.30
CA TRP A 76 6.50 1.79 15.16
C TRP A 76 8.01 1.90 15.40
N LYS A 77 8.53 1.18 16.40
CA LYS A 77 9.97 1.17 16.71
C LYS A 77 10.77 0.62 15.53
N ALA A 78 10.35 -0.53 14.99
CA ALA A 78 10.97 -1.13 13.82
C ALA A 78 10.91 -0.19 12.61
N PHE A 79 9.76 0.45 12.37
CA PHE A 79 9.59 1.42 11.29
C PHE A 79 10.54 2.62 11.39
N LYS A 80 10.66 3.22 12.58
CA LYS A 80 11.59 4.35 12.78
C LYS A 80 13.04 3.96 12.53
N GLN A 81 13.43 2.76 12.96
CA GLN A 81 14.80 2.26 12.90
C GLN A 81 15.12 1.51 11.60
N CYS A 82 14.14 1.35 10.70
CA CYS A 82 14.24 0.46 9.53
C CYS A 82 14.76 -0.93 9.91
N SER A 83 14.28 -1.47 11.04
CA SER A 83 14.61 -2.83 11.46
C SER A 83 13.62 -3.82 10.84
N PHE A 84 14.17 -4.77 10.08
CA PHE A 84 13.38 -5.78 9.37
C PHE A 84 13.28 -7.10 10.13
N VAL A 85 13.74 -7.15 11.39
CA VAL A 85 13.55 -8.31 12.27
C VAL A 85 12.05 -8.56 12.44
N LYS A 86 11.60 -9.78 12.13
CA LYS A 86 10.18 -10.20 12.15
C LYS A 86 9.27 -9.39 11.20
N SER A 87 9.84 -8.73 10.20
CA SER A 87 9.05 -8.12 9.13
C SER A 87 8.53 -9.18 8.16
N ILE A 88 7.44 -8.87 7.47
CA ILE A 88 6.81 -9.76 6.48
C ILE A 88 7.10 -9.19 5.10
N MET A 89 7.72 -9.97 4.23
CA MET A 89 7.82 -9.62 2.81
C MET A 89 6.44 -9.72 2.17
N LEU A 90 5.95 -8.61 1.63
CA LEU A 90 4.69 -8.57 0.90
C LEU A 90 4.93 -8.77 -0.61
N ALA A 91 5.97 -8.13 -1.14
CA ALA A 91 6.31 -8.19 -2.56
C ALA A 91 7.84 -8.19 -2.75
N ASN A 92 8.32 -9.09 -3.62
CA ASN A 92 9.72 -9.19 -3.99
C ASN A 92 10.08 -8.23 -5.15
N THR A 93 11.30 -8.34 -5.69
CA THR A 93 11.82 -7.42 -6.71
C THR A 93 11.17 -7.51 -8.09
N THR A 94 10.38 -8.55 -8.36
CA THR A 94 9.76 -8.77 -9.69
C THR A 94 8.26 -8.49 -9.71
N GLN A 95 7.65 -8.22 -8.54
CA GLN A 95 6.19 -8.06 -8.42
C GLN A 95 5.69 -6.61 -8.57
N GLY A 96 6.59 -5.65 -8.74
CA GLY A 96 6.24 -4.23 -8.89
C GLY A 96 5.74 -3.83 -10.27
N ASP A 97 5.79 -4.72 -11.26
CA ASP A 97 5.32 -4.47 -12.63
C ASP A 97 4.48 -5.68 -13.10
N PRO A 98 3.17 -5.52 -13.35
CA PRO A 98 2.43 -4.25 -13.46
C PRO A 98 2.08 -3.57 -12.12
N GLY A 99 2.31 -4.23 -10.98
CA GLY A 99 2.09 -3.68 -9.65
C GLY A 99 1.62 -4.73 -8.64
N PHE A 100 2.04 -4.57 -7.39
CA PHE A 100 1.60 -5.42 -6.28
C PHE A 100 0.48 -4.75 -5.48
N GLU A 101 -0.63 -5.44 -5.26
CA GLU A 101 -1.78 -4.91 -4.51
C GLU A 101 -1.82 -5.44 -3.07
N TYR A 102 -1.95 -4.54 -2.11
CA TYR A 102 -2.18 -4.86 -0.70
C TYR A 102 -3.51 -4.25 -0.21
N THR A 103 -4.49 -5.09 0.09
CA THR A 103 -5.80 -4.64 0.59
C THR A 103 -5.75 -4.39 2.10
N LEU A 104 -6.23 -3.21 2.50
CA LEU A 104 -6.32 -2.76 3.87
C LEU A 104 -7.50 -3.42 4.57
N THR A 105 -7.24 -4.42 5.43
CA THR A 105 -8.30 -5.21 6.08
C THR A 105 -8.50 -4.87 7.56
N GLN A 106 -7.53 -4.20 8.19
CA GLN A 106 -7.51 -3.98 9.64
C GLN A 106 -7.85 -2.53 9.97
N ARG A 107 -9.00 -2.33 10.64
CA ARG A 107 -9.47 -1.02 11.11
C ARG A 107 -8.64 -0.53 12.31
N LYS A 108 -8.31 0.76 12.33
CA LYS A 108 -7.63 1.49 13.43
C LYS A 108 -6.27 0.90 13.84
N LYS A 109 -5.67 0.05 13.03
CA LYS A 109 -4.32 -0.46 13.25
C LYS A 109 -3.35 0.19 12.27
N PRO A 110 -2.27 0.83 12.75
CA PRO A 110 -1.25 1.36 11.86
C PRO A 110 -0.49 0.21 11.18
N LEU A 111 -0.31 0.34 9.87
CA LEU A 111 0.49 -0.54 9.03
C LEU A 111 1.72 0.23 8.57
N TYR A 112 2.89 -0.40 8.66
CA TYR A 112 4.18 0.24 8.41
C TYR A 112 4.86 -0.41 7.21
N PHE A 113 4.86 0.27 6.06
CA PHE A 113 5.44 -0.25 4.83
C PHE A 113 6.84 0.32 4.63
N ALA A 114 7.78 -0.50 4.16
CA ALA A 114 9.11 -0.04 3.79
C ALA A 114 9.82 -0.95 2.76
N CYS A 115 10.87 -0.43 2.14
CA CYS A 115 11.78 -1.17 1.27
C CYS A 115 13.06 -1.58 2.02
N THR A 116 13.50 -2.82 1.85
CA THR A 116 14.67 -3.39 2.58
C THR A 116 15.96 -3.40 1.77
N ILE A 117 15.87 -3.03 0.48
CA ILE A 117 16.99 -3.10 -0.46
C ILE A 117 18.17 -2.26 0.03
N ALA A 118 19.37 -2.71 -0.34
CA ALA A 118 20.65 -2.15 0.07
C ALA A 118 20.76 -2.08 1.61
N GLU A 119 20.47 -3.20 2.28
CA GLU A 119 20.59 -3.32 3.75
C GLU A 119 19.79 -2.25 4.51
N GLY A 120 18.65 -1.85 3.96
CA GLY A 120 17.76 -0.85 4.57
C GLY A 120 18.10 0.60 4.24
N ILE A 121 19.12 0.89 3.41
CA ILE A 121 19.43 2.25 2.93
C ILE A 121 18.21 2.87 2.23
N HIS A 122 17.46 2.09 1.45
CA HIS A 122 16.22 2.57 0.81
C HIS A 122 15.19 3.08 1.83
N CYS A 123 15.09 2.45 2.99
CA CYS A 123 14.17 2.86 4.07
C CYS A 123 14.72 4.04 4.89
N ASN A 124 16.01 4.03 5.22
CA ASN A 124 16.62 5.04 6.10
C ASN A 124 16.92 6.35 5.38
N GLU A 125 17.56 6.27 4.22
CA GLU A 125 18.04 7.42 3.46
C GLU A 125 17.14 7.70 2.25
N GLY A 126 16.68 6.63 1.59
CA GLY A 126 15.82 6.73 0.42
C GLY A 126 14.37 7.09 0.72
N LEU A 127 14.01 7.27 1.99
CA LEU A 127 12.66 7.60 2.44
C LEU A 127 11.57 6.61 1.96
N MET A 128 11.94 5.42 1.48
CA MET A 128 11.02 4.41 0.96
C MET A 128 10.32 3.69 2.12
N LYS A 129 9.52 4.46 2.87
CA LYS A 129 8.73 4.01 3.99
C LYS A 129 7.56 4.96 4.26
N PHE A 130 6.43 4.43 4.67
CA PHE A 130 5.29 5.20 5.16
C PHE A 130 4.41 4.36 6.08
N CYS A 131 3.48 5.02 6.77
CA CYS A 131 2.46 4.34 7.53
C CYS A 131 1.07 4.82 7.14
N VAL A 132 0.10 3.91 7.24
CA VAL A 132 -1.33 4.23 7.09
C VAL A 132 -2.10 3.57 8.22
N GLN A 133 -3.19 4.21 8.65
CA GLN A 133 -4.10 3.65 9.63
C GLN A 133 -5.53 3.71 9.07
N PRO A 134 -6.04 2.60 8.53
CA PRO A 134 -7.36 2.55 7.91
C PRO A 134 -8.47 2.84 8.92
N ARG A 135 -9.50 3.58 8.50
CA ARG A 135 -10.69 3.87 9.29
C ARG A 135 -11.81 2.84 9.07
#